data_AF-R6ZSC3-F1
#
_entry.id   AF-R6ZSC3-F1
#
_cell.length_a   1.000
_cell.length_b   1.000
_cell.length_c   1.000
_cell.angle_alpha   90.00
_cell.angle_beta   90.00
_cell.angle_gamma   90.00
#
_symmetry.space_group_name_H-M   'P 1'
#
loop_
_entity.id
_entity.type
_entity.pdbx_description
1 polymer ?
#
loop_
_entity_poly.entity_id
_entity_poly.type
_entity_poly.pdbx_seq_one_letter_code
_entity_poly.pdbx_strand_id
1 'polypeptide(L)'
;MKTESDLKMTDLDYLTASPHLQMIKAALPYIHVPEQRFFSMIVKLSELNRTMKLFEQKEDGMVGICSLEENASDSPLDMLNAMKPYGTPEEQEFIDLIVNFLQGSRIYQSYRASAEDGPAGAAEAEKSSVCGDEEDGRGSSSRPLRGGPHFSIEHLKNMLPPEQQSKLETAQLLMQTMQGI
;
A
#
# COMPACT_ATOMS: atom_id res chain seq x y z
N MET A 1 19.11 -14.06 -25.89
CA MET A 1 19.33 -13.53 -24.53
C MET A 1 18.36 -12.37 -24.37
N LYS A 2 17.28 -12.55 -23.59
CA LYS A 2 16.39 -11.43 -23.26
C LYS A 2 17.15 -10.55 -22.28
N THR A 3 17.31 -9.29 -22.67
CA THR A 3 17.84 -8.19 -21.86
C THR A 3 17.22 -8.26 -20.47
N GLU A 4 18.05 -8.52 -19.46
CA GLU A 4 17.66 -8.37 -18.06
C GLU A 4 17.13 -6.95 -17.90
N SER A 5 15.86 -6.83 -17.51
CA SER A 5 15.34 -5.60 -16.94
C SER A 5 16.29 -5.22 -15.81
N ASP A 6 16.87 -4.02 -15.88
CA ASP A 6 17.71 -3.42 -14.83
C ASP A 6 16.84 -3.21 -13.58
N LEU A 7 16.53 -4.33 -12.92
CA LEU A 7 15.66 -4.36 -11.76
C LEU A 7 16.48 -3.75 -10.64
N LYS A 8 16.12 -2.52 -10.29
CA LYS A 8 16.76 -1.81 -9.19
C LYS A 8 16.65 -2.67 -7.92
N MET A 9 17.68 -2.65 -7.08
CA MET A 9 17.59 -3.27 -5.75
C MET A 9 16.64 -2.46 -4.86
N THR A 10 15.80 -3.15 -4.11
CA THR A 10 14.95 -2.53 -3.07
C THR A 10 15.75 -2.28 -1.80
N ASP A 11 15.24 -1.43 -0.92
CA ASP A 11 15.89 -1.19 0.39
C ASP A 11 16.02 -2.48 1.20
N LEU A 12 15.04 -3.38 1.11
CA LEU A 12 15.11 -4.70 1.74
C LEU A 12 16.26 -5.55 1.20
N ASP A 13 16.51 -5.51 -0.11
CA ASP A 13 17.64 -6.23 -0.72
C ASP A 13 18.98 -5.71 -0.19
N TYR A 14 19.12 -4.39 -0.02
CA TYR A 14 20.32 -3.81 0.57
C TYR A 14 20.51 -4.21 2.03
N LEU A 15 19.45 -4.20 2.83
CA LEU A 15 19.49 -4.52 4.26
C LEU A 15 19.76 -6.00 4.55
N THR A 16 19.35 -6.88 3.63
CA THR A 16 19.55 -8.33 3.75
C THR A 16 20.81 -8.84 3.06
N ALA A 17 21.46 -8.00 2.25
CA ALA A 17 22.73 -8.32 1.59
C ALA A 17 23.92 -8.38 2.57
N SER A 18 25.03 -8.96 2.09
CA SER A 18 26.34 -8.78 2.72
C SER A 18 27.46 -8.98 1.69
N PRO A 19 28.65 -8.35 1.88
CA PRO A 19 29.76 -8.47 0.93
C PRO A 19 30.13 -9.93 0.63
N HIS A 20 30.20 -10.79 1.65
CA HIS A 20 30.53 -12.21 1.47
C HIS A 20 29.47 -12.98 0.70
N LEU A 21 28.18 -12.72 0.93
CA LEU A 21 27.12 -13.36 0.15
C LEU A 21 27.16 -12.90 -1.31
N GLN A 22 27.50 -11.64 -1.57
CA GLN A 22 27.67 -11.13 -2.93
C GLN A 22 28.89 -11.73 -3.63
N MET A 23 29.99 -11.97 -2.92
CA MET A 23 31.15 -12.71 -3.46
C MET A 23 30.74 -14.13 -3.88
N ILE A 24 29.95 -14.84 -3.05
CA ILE A 24 29.47 -16.18 -3.38
C ILE A 24 28.53 -16.13 -4.59
N LYS A 25 27.57 -15.20 -4.62
CA LYS A 25 26.67 -15.00 -5.77
C LYS A 25 27.43 -14.72 -7.07
N ALA A 26 28.44 -13.86 -7.02
CA ALA A 26 29.28 -13.52 -8.17
C ALA A 26 30.11 -14.71 -8.67
N ALA A 27 30.44 -15.66 -7.78
CA ALA A 27 31.14 -16.88 -8.15
C ALA A 27 30.22 -17.93 -8.80
N LEU A 28 28.90 -17.89 -8.57
CA LEU A 28 27.95 -18.93 -9.05
C LEU A 28 28.08 -19.24 -10.54
N PRO A 29 28.21 -18.29 -11.48
CA PRO A 29 28.33 -18.59 -12.91
C PRO A 29 29.53 -19.47 -13.28
N TYR A 30 30.55 -19.53 -12.42
CA TYR A 30 31.80 -20.27 -12.64
C TYR A 30 31.84 -21.62 -11.92
N ILE A 31 30.79 -21.98 -11.18
CA ILE A 31 30.70 -23.22 -10.40
C ILE A 31 29.92 -24.26 -11.23
N HIS A 32 30.10 -25.57 -10.98
CA HIS A 32 29.28 -26.60 -11.63
C HIS A 32 27.86 -26.67 -11.04
N VAL A 33 26.89 -27.13 -11.84
CA VAL A 33 25.44 -27.02 -11.52
C VAL A 33 25.05 -27.62 -10.15
N PRO A 34 25.53 -28.81 -9.73
CA PRO A 34 25.19 -29.37 -8.42
C PRO A 34 25.59 -28.44 -7.26
N GLU A 35 26.81 -27.91 -7.31
CA GLU A 35 27.36 -27.00 -6.30
C GLU A 35 26.72 -25.62 -6.39
N GLN A 36 26.40 -25.12 -7.59
CA GLN A 36 25.62 -23.89 -7.74
C GLN A 36 24.28 -23.98 -7.00
N ARG A 37 23.56 -25.10 -7.13
CA ARG A 37 22.28 -25.30 -6.42
C ARG A 37 22.48 -25.23 -4.90
N PHE A 38 23.50 -25.91 -4.40
CA PHE A 38 23.84 -25.91 -2.99
C PHE A 38 24.18 -24.50 -2.48
N PHE A 39 25.12 -23.81 -3.14
CA PHE A 39 25.53 -22.46 -2.73
C PHE A 39 24.41 -21.43 -2.90
N SER A 40 23.61 -21.53 -3.95
CA SER A 40 22.43 -20.67 -4.15
C SER A 40 21.43 -20.82 -3.01
N MET A 41 21.18 -22.06 -2.57
CA MET A 41 20.30 -22.33 -1.44
C MET A 41 20.86 -21.75 -0.13
N ILE A 42 22.16 -21.94 0.14
CA ILE A 42 22.82 -21.38 1.33
C ILE A 42 22.76 -19.85 1.33
N VAL A 43 22.99 -19.21 0.18
CA VAL A 43 22.87 -17.75 0.05
C VAL A 43 21.45 -17.32 0.39
N LYS A 44 20.43 -17.96 -0.20
CA LYS A 44 19.02 -17.61 0.05
C LYS A 44 18.58 -17.83 1.50
N LEU A 45 19.02 -18.92 2.13
CA LEU A 45 18.79 -19.16 3.56
C LEU A 45 19.47 -18.10 4.43
N SER A 46 20.66 -17.65 4.06
CA SER A 46 21.39 -16.61 4.79
C SER A 46 20.71 -15.25 4.66
N GLU A 47 20.20 -14.90 3.47
CA GLU A 47 19.40 -13.70 3.24
C GLU A 47 18.10 -13.76 4.06
N LEU A 48 17.39 -14.88 4.02
CA LEU A 48 16.17 -15.09 4.82
C LEU A 48 16.43 -14.94 6.33
N ASN A 49 17.53 -15.50 6.84
CA ASN A 49 17.91 -15.36 8.24
C ASN A 49 18.19 -13.89 8.61
N ARG A 50 18.82 -13.13 7.71
CA ARG A 50 19.01 -11.69 7.89
C ARG A 50 17.67 -10.96 7.88
N THR A 51 16.76 -11.29 6.97
CA THR A 51 15.40 -10.73 6.94
C THR A 51 14.68 -10.94 8.27
N MET A 52 14.71 -12.16 8.83
CA MET A 52 14.08 -12.44 10.12
C MET A 52 14.65 -11.56 11.24
N LYS A 53 15.97 -11.35 11.26
CA LYS A 53 16.64 -10.49 12.24
C LYS A 53 16.31 -9.00 12.10
N LEU A 54 15.91 -8.52 10.92
CA LEU A 54 15.54 -7.12 10.72
C LEU A 54 14.26 -6.73 11.49
N PHE A 55 13.38 -7.72 11.72
CA PHE A 55 12.09 -7.55 12.39
C PHE A 55 12.08 -8.13 13.82
N GLU A 56 13.19 -8.72 14.26
CA GLU A 56 13.32 -9.23 15.63
C GLU A 56 13.49 -8.04 16.58
N GLN A 57 12.40 -7.67 17.24
CA GLN A 57 12.34 -6.56 18.19
C GLN A 57 13.17 -6.94 19.44
N LYS A 58 14.35 -6.34 19.60
CA LYS A 58 15.12 -6.52 20.85
C LYS A 58 14.55 -5.60 21.92
N GLU A 59 14.21 -6.18 23.07
CA GLU A 59 13.77 -5.48 24.29
C GLU A 59 14.77 -4.42 24.79
N ASP A 60 16.03 -4.46 24.31
CA ASP A 60 17.15 -3.60 24.71
C ASP A 60 17.25 -2.25 23.94
N GLY A 61 16.14 -1.74 23.38
CA GLY A 61 16.11 -0.42 22.74
C GLY A 61 16.86 -0.32 21.42
N MET A 62 17.23 -1.46 20.81
CA MET A 62 17.79 -1.47 19.45
C MET A 62 16.64 -1.45 18.45
N VAL A 63 16.46 -0.28 17.84
CA VAL A 63 15.47 0.09 16.85
C VAL A 63 15.51 -0.90 15.67
N GLY A 64 14.54 -1.81 15.58
CA GLY A 64 14.27 -2.54 14.34
C GLY A 64 13.80 -1.57 13.25
N ILE A 65 13.78 -1.98 11.98
CA ILE A 65 13.36 -1.08 10.88
C ILE A 65 11.97 -0.47 11.14
N CYS A 66 11.09 -1.23 11.81
CA CYS A 66 9.76 -0.78 12.23
C CYS A 66 9.73 0.34 13.28
N SER A 67 10.88 0.72 13.85
CA SER A 67 10.99 1.78 14.86
C SER A 67 11.84 2.97 14.37
N LEU A 68 12.52 2.85 13.21
CA LEU A 68 13.40 3.90 12.70
C LEU A 68 12.64 5.04 12.02
N GLU A 69 11.36 4.83 11.72
CA GLU A 69 10.56 5.81 11.03
C GLU A 69 9.12 5.83 11.56
N GLU A 70 8.92 6.33 12.79
CA GLU A 70 7.58 6.80 13.23
C GLU A 70 7.08 8.00 12.38
N ASN A 71 7.84 8.40 11.33
CA ASN A 71 7.54 9.50 10.41
C ASN A 71 7.75 9.15 8.92
N ALA A 72 8.06 7.90 8.53
CA ALA A 72 8.11 7.56 7.11
C ALA A 72 6.72 7.18 6.62
N SER A 73 6.10 8.18 6.01
CA SER A 73 5.06 8.05 5.01
C SER A 73 4.10 6.86 5.20
N ASP A 74 3.28 6.93 6.24
CA ASP A 74 2.02 6.15 6.35
C ASP A 74 1.03 6.47 5.20
N SER A 75 1.41 7.37 4.28
CA SER A 75 0.61 7.79 3.16
C SER A 75 0.62 6.70 2.07
N PRO A 76 -0.55 6.15 1.70
CA PRO A 76 -0.67 5.20 0.60
C PRO A 76 -0.14 5.75 -0.73
N LEU A 77 -0.08 7.08 -0.89
CA LEU A 77 0.52 7.73 -2.07
C LEU A 77 2.02 7.49 -2.17
N ASP A 78 2.73 7.57 -1.05
CA ASP A 78 4.18 7.43 -1.03
C ASP A 78 4.57 5.97 -1.26
N MET A 79 3.79 5.04 -0.71
CA MET A 79 3.91 3.60 -1.02
C MET A 79 3.71 3.34 -2.52
N LEU A 80 2.66 3.89 -3.14
CA LEU A 80 2.41 3.72 -4.58
C LEU A 80 3.57 4.28 -5.42
N ASN A 81 4.10 5.45 -5.04
CA ASN A 81 5.26 6.04 -5.69
C ASN A 81 6.53 5.19 -5.51
N ALA A 82 6.72 4.57 -4.34
CA ALA A 82 7.84 3.67 -4.08
C ALA A 82 7.74 2.34 -4.86
N MET A 83 6.53 1.84 -5.09
CA MET A 83 6.27 0.63 -5.88
C MET A 83 6.44 0.86 -7.38
N LYS A 84 6.09 2.06 -7.87
CA LYS A 84 6.03 2.39 -9.31
C LYS A 84 7.26 1.94 -10.12
N PRO A 85 8.52 2.18 -9.68
CA PRO A 85 9.70 1.82 -10.48
C PRO A 85 9.87 0.31 -10.76
N TYR A 86 9.15 -0.54 -10.03
CA TYR A 86 9.25 -2.00 -10.11
C TYR A 86 8.13 -2.63 -10.95
N GLY A 87 7.11 -1.87 -11.33
CA GLY A 87 5.99 -2.37 -12.13
C GLY A 87 6.30 -2.43 -13.63
N THR A 88 5.53 -3.21 -14.37
CA THR A 88 5.50 -3.16 -15.84
C THR A 88 4.99 -1.80 -16.34
N PRO A 89 5.19 -1.43 -17.62
CA PRO A 89 4.64 -0.19 -18.16
C PRO A 89 3.14 -0.01 -17.88
N GLU A 90 2.36 -1.07 -18.03
CA GLU A 90 0.91 -1.07 -17.76
C GLU A 90 0.60 -0.83 -16.27
N GLU A 91 1.37 -1.45 -15.37
CA GLU A 91 1.22 -1.27 -13.92
C GLU A 91 1.62 0.15 -13.48
N GLN A 92 2.64 0.73 -14.11
CA GLN A 92 3.08 2.10 -13.85
C GLN A 92 2.02 3.14 -14.25
N GLU A 93 1.40 2.96 -15.41
CA GLU A 93 0.28 3.80 -15.87
C GLU A 93 -0.94 3.68 -14.95
N PHE A 94 -1.23 2.47 -14.47
CA PHE A 94 -2.29 2.24 -13.51
C PHE A 94 -2.00 2.92 -12.15
N ILE A 95 -0.77 2.82 -11.67
CA ILE A 95 -0.32 3.53 -10.46
C ILE A 95 -0.49 5.05 -10.65
N ASP A 96 -0.11 5.60 -11.80
CA ASP A 96 -0.29 7.02 -12.10
C ASP A 96 -1.76 7.45 -12.08
N LEU A 97 -2.66 6.63 -12.63
CA LEU A 97 -4.10 6.90 -12.57
C LEU A 97 -4.60 6.98 -11.13
N ILE A 98 -4.22 6.01 -10.28
CA ILE A 98 -4.62 5.99 -8.87
C ILE A 98 -4.02 7.17 -8.11
N VAL A 99 -2.73 7.45 -8.29
CA VAL A 99 -2.03 8.57 -7.63
C VAL A 99 -2.69 9.90 -8.00
N ASN A 100 -2.96 10.14 -9.28
CA ASN A 100 -3.63 11.34 -9.76
C ASN A 100 -5.04 11.48 -9.17
N PHE A 101 -5.79 10.38 -9.07
CA PHE A 101 -7.13 10.37 -8.46
C PHE A 101 -7.09 10.69 -6.95
N LEU A 102 -6.19 10.03 -6.21
CA LEU A 102 -6.04 10.24 -4.78
C LEU A 102 -5.56 11.66 -4.45
N GLN A 103 -4.68 12.23 -5.26
CA GLN A 103 -4.27 13.63 -5.11
C GLN A 103 -5.40 14.60 -5.47
N GLY A 104 -6.10 14.36 -6.59
CA GLY A 104 -7.22 15.19 -7.04
C GLY A 104 -8.38 15.21 -6.04
N SER A 105 -8.70 14.08 -5.41
CA SER A 105 -9.75 14.00 -4.39
C SER A 105 -9.42 14.80 -3.12
N ARG A 106 -8.16 14.78 -2.65
CA ARG A 106 -7.71 15.59 -1.50
C ARG A 106 -7.82 17.08 -1.78
N ILE A 107 -7.42 17.50 -2.98
CA ILE A 107 -7.54 18.89 -3.42
C ILE A 107 -9.02 19.31 -3.46
N TYR A 108 -9.90 18.49 -4.05
CA TYR A 108 -11.33 18.76 -4.09
C TYR A 108 -11.95 18.92 -2.69
N GLN A 109 -11.59 18.05 -1.74
CA GLN A 109 -12.03 18.15 -0.35
C GLN A 109 -11.53 19.43 0.33
N SER A 110 -10.29 19.84 0.08
CA SER A 110 -9.73 21.08 0.65
C SER A 110 -10.43 22.34 0.14
N TYR A 111 -10.81 22.39 -1.15
CA TYR A 111 -11.61 23.49 -1.70
C TYR A 111 -13.03 23.51 -1.13
N ARG A 112 -13.67 22.34 -0.96
CA ARG A 112 -15.01 22.26 -0.36
C ARG A 112 -15.00 22.70 1.10
N ALA A 113 -14.02 22.26 1.88
CA ALA A 113 -13.88 22.67 3.29
C ALA A 113 -13.64 24.19 3.42
N SER A 114 -12.89 24.78 2.49
CA SER A 114 -12.63 26.23 2.48
C SER A 114 -13.84 27.07 1.99
N ALA A 115 -14.80 26.45 1.31
CA ALA A 115 -16.02 27.10 0.82
C ALA A 115 -17.16 27.14 1.85
N GLU A 116 -17.05 26.36 2.95
CA GLU A 116 -18.06 26.29 4.01
C GLU A 116 -17.80 27.26 5.19
N ASP A 117 -16.71 28.05 5.18
CA ASP A 117 -16.35 28.99 6.27
C ASP A 117 -16.73 30.47 5.98
N GLY A 118 -17.85 30.68 5.28
CA GLY A 118 -18.48 31.99 5.06
C GLY A 118 -19.78 32.15 5.89
N PRO A 119 -20.07 33.33 6.47
CA PRO A 119 -21.16 33.45 7.45
C PRO A 119 -22.52 33.66 6.77
N ALA A 120 -23.32 32.60 6.68
CA ALA A 120 -24.78 32.61 6.48
C ALA A 120 -25.27 31.15 6.58
N GLY A 121 -26.25 30.74 7.37
CA GLY A 121 -27.28 31.41 8.14
C GLY A 121 -28.09 30.31 8.84
N ALA A 122 -28.71 30.66 9.97
CA ALA A 122 -29.55 29.77 10.76
C ALA A 122 -30.84 29.37 10.03
N ALA A 123 -31.22 28.09 10.11
CA ALA A 123 -32.58 27.52 10.13
C ALA A 123 -32.47 25.99 9.84
N GLU A 124 -32.48 25.15 10.87
CA GLU A 124 -33.67 24.47 11.42
C GLU A 124 -34.19 23.32 10.55
N ALA A 125 -34.10 22.09 11.10
CA ALA A 125 -35.13 21.08 10.93
C ALA A 125 -35.08 20.11 12.11
N GLU A 126 -36.09 20.26 12.97
CA GLU A 126 -36.41 19.42 14.11
C GLU A 126 -36.54 17.94 13.75
N LYS A 127 -36.18 17.06 14.70
CA LYS A 127 -37.02 15.90 14.99
C LYS A 127 -37.11 15.67 16.49
N SER A 128 -38.34 15.82 16.96
CA SER A 128 -38.88 15.64 18.29
C SER A 128 -38.94 14.17 18.74
N SER A 129 -39.33 13.99 20.01
CA SER A 129 -39.89 12.78 20.67
C SER A 129 -38.87 11.94 21.48
N VAL A 130 -38.62 12.26 22.75
CA VAL A 130 -39.37 11.85 23.99
C VAL A 130 -38.72 10.61 24.68
N CYS A 131 -38.90 10.58 26.00
CA CYS A 131 -38.17 10.04 27.16
C CYS A 131 -38.13 8.52 27.46
N GLY A 132 -37.22 8.16 28.41
CA GLY A 132 -37.20 6.96 29.29
C GLY A 132 -36.32 5.81 28.76
N ASP A 133 -35.46 5.10 29.49
CA ASP A 133 -35.24 4.87 30.93
C ASP A 133 -33.79 4.35 31.15
N GLU A 134 -33.28 4.50 32.37
CA GLU A 134 -32.05 3.84 32.87
C GLU A 134 -32.30 2.35 33.18
N GLU A 135 -31.39 1.44 32.81
CA GLU A 135 -30.92 0.37 33.72
C GLU A 135 -29.71 -0.43 33.18
N ASP A 136 -28.91 -0.88 34.15
CA ASP A 136 -27.62 -1.57 34.10
C ASP A 136 -27.60 -2.92 33.37
N GLY A 137 -26.44 -3.26 32.79
CA GLY A 137 -26.17 -4.63 32.32
C GLY A 137 -24.79 -4.84 31.72
N ARG A 138 -23.85 -5.37 32.52
CA ARG A 138 -22.51 -5.84 32.12
C ARG A 138 -22.52 -6.61 30.79
N GLY A 139 -21.79 -6.13 29.80
CA GLY A 139 -21.56 -6.81 28.51
C GLY A 139 -20.13 -6.62 28.02
N SER A 140 -19.46 -7.73 27.73
CA SER A 140 -18.06 -7.86 27.31
C SER A 140 -17.69 -6.92 26.15
N SER A 141 -16.63 -6.14 26.31
CA SER A 141 -16.10 -5.24 25.27
C SER A 141 -15.39 -6.05 24.19
N SER A 142 -16.12 -6.44 23.16
CA SER A 142 -15.56 -6.85 21.87
C SER A 142 -15.84 -5.73 20.87
N ARG A 143 -14.93 -4.75 20.80
CA ARG A 143 -14.95 -3.72 19.75
C ARG A 143 -14.74 -4.42 18.40
N PRO A 144 -15.65 -4.34 17.41
CA PRO A 144 -15.33 -4.75 16.07
C PRO A 144 -14.27 -3.81 15.51
N LEU A 145 -13.23 -4.39 14.93
CA LEU A 145 -12.18 -3.68 14.21
C LEU A 145 -12.85 -2.80 13.15
N ARG A 146 -12.52 -1.51 13.24
CA ARG A 146 -12.81 -0.44 12.29
C ARG A 146 -12.45 -0.92 10.88
N GLY A 147 -13.46 -1.43 10.16
CA GLY A 147 -13.37 -1.59 8.72
C GLY A 147 -13.04 -0.24 8.13
N GLY A 148 -11.96 -0.18 7.34
CA GLY A 148 -11.62 1.02 6.58
C GLY A 148 -12.82 1.43 5.71
N PRO A 149 -12.90 2.70 5.30
CA PRO A 149 -13.98 3.13 4.43
C PRO A 149 -13.97 2.27 3.17
N HIS A 150 -14.96 1.39 3.04
CA HIS A 150 -15.22 0.63 1.83
C HIS A 150 -15.68 1.64 0.77
N PHE A 151 -14.74 2.06 -0.08
CA PHE A 151 -15.08 2.83 -1.28
C PHE A 151 -15.59 1.86 -2.34
N SER A 152 -16.91 1.77 -2.48
CA SER A 152 -17.53 0.99 -3.55
C SER A 152 -17.24 1.64 -4.91
N ILE A 153 -17.03 0.81 -5.93
CA ILE A 153 -16.70 1.31 -7.28
C ILE A 153 -17.83 2.14 -7.88
N GLU A 154 -19.07 1.95 -7.44
CA GLU A 154 -20.20 2.80 -7.84
C GLU A 154 -20.10 4.22 -7.26
N HIS A 155 -19.57 4.37 -6.05
CA HIS A 155 -19.33 5.69 -5.46
C HIS A 155 -18.22 6.43 -6.20
N LEU A 156 -17.19 5.72 -6.67
CA LEU A 156 -16.14 6.30 -7.52
C LEU A 156 -16.72 6.79 -8.86
N LYS A 157 -17.59 5.99 -9.49
CA LYS A 157 -18.23 6.35 -10.77
C LYS A 157 -19.02 7.67 -10.68
N ASN A 158 -19.72 7.89 -9.57
CA ASN A 158 -20.55 9.08 -9.37
C ASN A 158 -19.76 10.35 -9.02
N MET A 159 -18.49 10.22 -8.62
CA MET A 159 -17.61 11.34 -8.31
C MET A 159 -16.72 11.77 -9.49
N LEU A 160 -16.70 10.97 -10.56
CA LEU A 160 -15.88 11.24 -11.74
C LEU A 160 -16.61 12.17 -12.72
N PRO A 161 -15.88 13.11 -13.37
CA PRO A 161 -16.39 13.85 -14.52
C PRO A 161 -16.88 12.88 -15.61
N PRO A 162 -17.90 13.25 -16.41
CA PRO A 162 -18.53 12.35 -17.39
C PRO A 162 -17.53 11.75 -18.40
N GLU A 163 -16.46 12.46 -18.76
CA GLU A 163 -15.41 11.95 -19.66
C GLU A 163 -14.54 10.85 -19.03
N GLN A 164 -14.40 10.84 -17.70
CA GLN A 164 -13.58 9.87 -16.96
C GLN A 164 -14.36 8.61 -16.59
N GLN A 165 -15.69 8.67 -16.59
CA GLN A 165 -16.55 7.50 -16.35
C GLN A 165 -16.39 6.46 -17.46
N SER A 166 -16.27 6.89 -18.71
CA SER A 166 -16.07 5.98 -19.86
C SER A 166 -14.75 5.20 -19.77
N LYS A 167 -13.67 5.84 -19.28
CA LYS A 167 -12.38 5.18 -19.08
C LYS A 167 -12.44 4.13 -17.96
N LEU A 168 -13.14 4.44 -16.86
CA LEU A 168 -13.36 3.51 -15.75
C LEU A 168 -14.16 2.28 -16.20
N GLU A 169 -15.22 2.48 -16.99
CA GLU A 169 -16.01 1.37 -17.56
C GLU A 169 -15.17 0.48 -18.48
N THR A 170 -14.30 1.09 -19.29
CA THR A 170 -13.38 0.34 -20.16
C THR A 170 -12.39 -0.49 -19.35
N ALA A 171 -11.84 0.07 -18.26
CA ALA A 171 -10.93 -0.64 -17.35
C ALA A 171 -11.65 -1.80 -16.61
N GLN A 172 -12.90 -1.59 -16.17
CA GLN A 172 -13.71 -2.65 -15.56
C GLN A 172 -13.98 -3.80 -16.53
N LEU A 173 -14.31 -3.49 -17.78
CA LEU A 173 -14.55 -4.51 -18.81
C LEU A 173 -13.29 -5.35 -19.06
N LEU A 174 -12.13 -4.70 -19.20
CA LEU A 174 -10.85 -5.38 -19.36
C LEU A 174 -10.55 -6.30 -18.16
N MET A 175 -10.75 -5.83 -16.94
CA MET A 175 -10.54 -6.62 -15.72
C MET A 175 -11.47 -7.84 -15.64
N GLN A 176 -12.74 -7.70 -16.05
CA GLN A 176 -13.69 -8.82 -16.12
C GLN A 176 -13.29 -9.85 -17.18
N THR A 177 -12.78 -9.41 -18.33
CA THR A 177 -12.29 -10.35 -19.37
C THR A 177 -11.06 -11.13 -18.93
N MET A 178 -10.25 -10.59 -18.01
CA MET A 178 -9.08 -11.28 -17.44
C MET A 178 -9.43 -12.24 -16.30
N GLN A 179 -10.54 -12.02 -15.60
CA GLN A 179 -11.04 -12.90 -14.53
C GLN A 179 -11.82 -14.12 -15.04
N GLY A 180 -12.14 -14.17 -16.34
CA GLY A 180 -12.93 -15.20 -16.99
C GLY A 180 -12.16 -16.28 -17.76
N ILE A 181 -10.84 -16.44 -17.52
CA ILE A 181 -9.99 -17.52 -18.08
C ILE A 181 -9.45 -18.38 -16.94
#